data_AF-A0A0F4LLZ5-F1
#
_entry.id   AF-A0A0F4LLZ5-F1
#
_cell.length_a   1.000
_cell.length_b   1.000
_cell.length_c   1.000
_cell.angle_alpha   90.00
_cell.angle_beta   90.00
_cell.angle_gamma   90.00
#
_symmetry.space_group_name_H-M   'P 1'
#
loop_
_entity.id
_entity.type
_entity.pdbx_description
1 polymer ?
#
loop_
_entity_poly.entity_id
_entity_poly.type
_entity_poly.pdbx_seq_one_letter_code
_entity_poly.pdbx_strand_id
1 'polypeptide(L)'
;MQMQLRYFKRVPPSIENEILAKNDQLLSKCKLPKEEDLKVYFQLDEDMAVKTQPNGKTAMTILSDRELLSALTSGNIFSYAEADN
;
A
#
# COMPACT_ATOMS: atom_id res chain seq x y z
N MET A 1 20.13 14.38 5.42
CA MET A 1 18.75 13.86 5.54
C MET A 1 18.85 12.38 5.80
N GLN A 2 18.32 11.89 6.93
CA GLN A 2 18.19 10.45 7.14
C GLN A 2 17.12 9.89 6.19
N MET A 3 17.49 8.85 5.46
CA MET A 3 16.62 8.17 4.51
C MET A 3 15.67 7.27 5.30
N GLN A 4 14.36 7.60 5.32
CA GLN A 4 13.36 6.80 6.03
C GLN A 4 12.97 5.59 5.17
N LEU A 5 13.31 4.39 5.65
CA LEU A 5 12.87 3.14 5.04
C LEU A 5 11.36 2.97 5.28
N ARG A 6 10.65 2.53 4.24
CA ARG A 6 9.21 2.24 4.32
C ARG A 6 8.99 0.79 3.94
N TYR A 7 8.31 0.07 4.82
CA TYR A 7 8.03 -1.34 4.68
C TYR A 7 6.56 -1.55 4.35
N PHE A 8 6.30 -2.43 3.38
CA PHE A 8 4.96 -2.69 2.89
C PHE A 8 4.72 -4.19 2.82
N LYS A 9 3.54 -4.62 3.26
CA LYS A 9 3.06 -6.01 3.07
C LYS A 9 1.77 -5.98 2.27
N ARG A 10 1.69 -6.78 1.21
CA ARG A 10 0.46 -6.86 0.41
C ARG A 10 -0.68 -7.39 1.29
N VAL A 11 -1.85 -6.77 1.20
CA VAL A 11 -3.04 -7.27 1.90
C VAL A 11 -3.55 -8.55 1.25
N PRO A 12 -4.22 -9.43 2.02
CA PRO A 12 -4.98 -10.54 1.45
C PRO A 12 -6.01 -10.07 0.40
N PRO A 13 -6.27 -10.87 -0.66
CA PRO A 13 -7.19 -10.51 -1.73
C PRO A 13 -8.60 -10.12 -1.26
N SER A 14 -9.08 -10.71 -0.15
CA SER A 14 -10.39 -10.37 0.44
C SER A 14 -10.47 -8.91 0.89
N ILE A 15 -9.42 -8.42 1.54
CA ILE A 15 -9.31 -7.03 2.02
C ILE A 15 -9.00 -6.08 0.86
N GLU A 16 -8.09 -6.50 -0.04
CA GLU A 16 -7.73 -5.74 -1.24
C GLU A 16 -8.97 -5.40 -2.08
N ASN A 17 -9.80 -6.40 -2.40
CA ASN A 17 -11.00 -6.20 -3.20
C ASN A 17 -12.03 -5.29 -2.53
N GLU A 18 -12.21 -5.38 -1.22
CA GLU A 18 -13.14 -4.51 -0.49
C GLU A 18 -12.71 -3.04 -0.55
N ILE A 19 -11.41 -2.79 -0.36
CA ILE A 19 -10.84 -1.44 -0.38
C ILE A 19 -10.86 -0.87 -1.80
N LEU A 20 -10.48 -1.65 -2.81
CA LEU A 20 -10.53 -1.22 -4.21
C LEU A 20 -11.95 -0.93 -4.65
N ALA A 21 -12.94 -1.75 -4.26
CA ALA A 21 -14.35 -1.48 -4.56
C ALA A 21 -14.84 -0.15 -3.93
N LYS A 22 -14.43 0.16 -2.69
CA LYS A 22 -14.73 1.44 -2.03
C LYS A 22 -14.03 2.61 -2.73
N ASN A 23 -12.78 2.43 -3.13
CA ASN A 23 -12.01 3.44 -3.87
C ASN A 23 -12.69 3.75 -5.22
N ASP A 24 -13.10 2.72 -5.95
CA ASP A 24 -13.83 2.84 -7.21
C ASP A 24 -15.15 3.59 -7.08
N GLN A 25 -15.90 3.34 -6.01
CA GLN A 25 -17.12 4.07 -5.70
C GLN A 25 -16.85 5.56 -5.44
N LEU A 26 -15.76 5.87 -4.72
CA LEU A 26 -15.33 7.25 -4.45
C LEU A 26 -14.88 7.96 -5.73
N LEU A 27 -14.02 7.34 -6.53
CA LEU A 27 -13.55 7.89 -7.80
C LEU A 27 -14.71 8.17 -8.76
N SER A 28 -15.68 7.25 -8.85
CA SER A 28 -16.89 7.43 -9.66
C SER A 28 -17.74 8.63 -9.18
N LYS A 29 -17.94 8.77 -7.87
CA LYS A 29 -18.64 9.92 -7.28
C LYS A 29 -17.92 11.25 -7.55
N CYS A 30 -16.60 11.24 -7.50
CA CYS A 30 -15.76 12.41 -7.71
C CYS A 30 -15.43 12.67 -9.20
N LYS A 31 -15.92 11.83 -10.13
CA LYS A 31 -15.59 11.87 -11.57
C LYS A 31 -14.08 11.89 -11.85
N LEU A 32 -13.31 11.19 -11.03
CA LEU A 32 -11.87 11.04 -11.19
C LEU A 32 -11.57 9.83 -12.08
N PRO A 33 -10.49 9.89 -12.87
CA PRO A 33 -10.07 8.74 -13.67
C PRO A 33 -9.75 7.56 -12.76
N LYS A 34 -10.12 6.36 -13.21
CA LYS A 34 -9.68 5.13 -12.58
C LYS A 34 -8.26 4.82 -13.05
N GLU A 35 -7.39 4.46 -12.11
CA GLU A 35 -6.11 3.85 -12.45
C GLU A 35 -6.28 2.34 -12.53
N GLU A 36 -5.69 1.77 -13.57
CA GLU A 36 -5.53 0.32 -13.69
C GLU A 36 -4.31 -0.11 -12.83
N ASP A 37 -4.32 -1.34 -12.31
CA ASP A 37 -3.23 -1.93 -11.52
C ASP A 37 -2.99 -1.35 -10.11
N LEU A 38 -4.03 -0.80 -9.46
CA LEU A 38 -3.97 -0.45 -8.04
C LEU A 38 -3.90 -1.70 -7.15
N LYS A 39 -2.92 -1.71 -6.24
CA LYS A 39 -2.76 -2.73 -5.20
C LYS A 39 -2.79 -2.08 -3.84
N VAL A 40 -3.20 -2.85 -2.83
CA VAL A 40 -3.33 -2.35 -1.47
C VAL A 40 -2.26 -2.99 -0.60
N TYR A 41 -1.69 -2.20 0.31
CA TYR A 41 -0.61 -2.62 1.18
C TYR A 41 -0.86 -2.18 2.62
N PHE A 42 -0.54 -3.05 3.56
CA PHE A 42 -0.28 -2.65 4.94
C PHE A 42 1.03 -1.88 5.01
N GLN A 43 1.04 -0.79 5.76
CA GLN A 43 2.29 -0.16 6.18
C GLN A 43 2.83 -0.93 7.38
N LEU A 44 4.13 -1.23 7.36
CA LEU A 44 4.79 -1.87 8.50
C LEU A 44 5.71 -0.86 9.20
N ASP A 45 5.88 -1.05 10.51
CA ASP A 45 6.93 -0.39 11.28
C ASP A 45 8.28 -1.11 11.11
N GLU A 46 9.34 -0.61 11.72
CA GLU A 46 10.72 -1.12 11.56
C GLU A 46 10.88 -2.58 12.06
N ASP A 47 10.00 -3.02 12.95
CA ASP A 47 9.91 -4.37 13.49
C ASP A 47 9.10 -5.33 12.60
N MET A 48 8.69 -4.89 11.40
CA MET A 48 7.82 -5.61 10.46
C MET A 48 6.40 -5.87 11.00
N ALA A 49 6.02 -5.26 12.12
CA ALA A 49 4.64 -5.31 12.59
C ALA A 49 3.77 -4.37 11.76
N VAL A 50 2.47 -4.69 11.65
CA VAL A 50 1.54 -3.82 10.93
C VAL A 50 1.35 -2.54 11.72
N LYS A 51 1.67 -1.41 11.08
CA LYS A 51 1.57 -0.10 11.67
C LYS A 51 0.13 0.20 12.05
N THR A 52 -0.06 0.60 13.29
CA THR A 52 -1.36 1.00 13.82
C THR A 52 -1.38 2.50 14.08
N GLN A 53 -2.39 3.18 13.55
CA GLN A 53 -2.59 4.61 13.77
C GLN A 53 -3.03 4.89 15.21
N PRO A 54 -2.87 6.12 15.72
CA PRO A 54 -3.30 6.49 17.08
C PRO A 54 -4.80 6.26 17.37
N ASN A 55 -5.63 6.16 16.33
CA ASN A 55 -7.05 5.84 16.42
C ASN A 55 -7.34 4.32 16.50
N GLY A 56 -6.32 3.48 16.65
CA GLY A 56 -6.44 2.02 16.68
C GLY A 56 -6.66 1.36 15.32
N LYS A 57 -6.67 2.12 14.22
CA LYS A 57 -6.86 1.58 12.87
C LYS A 57 -5.53 1.17 12.24
N THR A 58 -5.58 0.11 11.46
CA THR A 58 -4.46 -0.37 10.67
C THR A 58 -4.10 0.63 9.56
N ALA A 59 -2.83 1.00 9.47
CA ALA A 59 -2.34 1.87 8.41
C ALA A 59 -2.22 1.08 7.10
N MET A 60 -2.92 1.57 6.07
CA MET A 60 -2.94 0.99 4.73
C MET A 60 -2.67 2.07 3.70
N THR A 61 -2.11 1.68 2.57
CA THR A 61 -1.90 2.54 1.41
C THR A 61 -2.32 1.81 0.14
N ILE A 62 -2.78 2.57 -0.84
CA ILE A 62 -3.03 2.08 -2.20
C ILE A 62 -1.86 2.60 -3.05
N LEU A 63 -1.26 1.73 -3.84
CA LEU A 63 -0.16 2.05 -4.74
C LEU A 63 -0.37 1.34 -6.07
N SER A 64 -0.08 2.02 -7.17
CA SER A 64 0.03 1.40 -8.48
C SER A 64 1.39 0.71 -8.66
N ASP A 65 1.47 -0.27 -9.56
CA ASP A 65 2.75 -0.90 -9.94
C ASP A 65 3.76 0.13 -10.46
N ARG A 66 3.30 1.19 -11.13
CA ARG A 66 4.14 2.30 -11.58
C ARG A 66 4.76 3.05 -10.41
N GLU A 67 3.99 3.33 -9.36
CA GLU A 67 4.51 4.00 -8.15
C GLU A 67 5.52 3.12 -7.41
N LEU A 68 5.26 1.80 -7.33
CA LEU A 68 6.20 0.85 -6.75
C LEU A 68 7.50 0.78 -7.53
N LEU A 69 7.42 0.68 -8.86
CA LEU A 69 8.60 0.69 -9.74
C LEU A 69 9.35 2.02 -9.68
N SER A 70 8.64 3.15 -9.60
CA SER A 70 9.25 4.47 -9.40
C SER A 70 9.99 4.56 -8.06
N ALA A 71 9.40 4.02 -6.99
CA ALA A 71 10.05 3.94 -5.69
C ALA A 71 11.31 3.05 -5.73
N LEU A 72 11.23 1.86 -6.35
CA LEU A 72 12.36 0.94 -6.53
C LEU A 72 13.51 1.57 -7.34
N THR A 73 13.17 2.25 -8.45
CA THR A 73 14.16 2.80 -9.40
C THR A 73 14.73 4.15 -8.97
N SER A 74 14.09 4.85 -8.03
CA SER A 74 14.59 6.11 -7.45
C SER A 74 15.71 5.93 -6.42
N GLY A 75 16.17 4.69 -6.20
CA GLY A 75 17.19 4.38 -5.19
C GLY A 75 16.65 4.26 -3.78
N ASN A 76 15.32 4.27 -3.58
CA ASN A 76 14.73 3.92 -2.30
C ASN A 76 14.78 2.41 -2.11
N ILE A 77 15.38 1.97 -1.01
CA ILE A 77 15.49 0.54 -0.68
C ILE A 77 14.09 0.03 -0.31
N PHE A 78 13.55 -0.84 -1.16
CA PHE A 78 12.30 -1.55 -0.93
C PHE A 78 12.66 -3.01 -0.61
N SER A 79 12.18 -3.51 0.52
CA SER A 79 12.32 -4.92 0.89
C SER A 79 10.97 -5.61 0.69
N TYR A 80 10.91 -6.53 -0.27
CA TYR A 80 9.79 -7.45 -0.42
C TYR A 80 10.11 -8.71 0.40
N ALA A 81 9.37 -8.92 1.49
CA ALA A 81 9.39 -10.22 2.17
C ALA A 81 8.28 -11.07 1.54
N GLU A 82 8.66 -12.17 0.87
CA GLU A 82 7.70 -13.23 0.57
C GLU A 82 7.11 -13.71 1.90
N ALA A 83 5.78 -13.72 2.00
CA ALA A 83 5.14 -14.36 3.13
C ALA A 83 5.35 -15.88 2.97
N ASP A 84 6.24 -16.47 3.77
CA ASP A 84 6.29 -17.92 3.93
C ASP A 84 4.89 -18.43 4.31
N ASN A 85 4.43 -19.45 3.57
CA ASN A 85 3.12 -20.11 3.72
C ASN A 85 2.91 -20.72 5.10
#